data_AF-A0A965MCL1-F1
#
_entry.id   AF-A0A965MCL1-F1
#
_cell.length_a   1.000
_cell.length_b   1.000
_cell.length_c   1.000
_cell.angle_alpha   90.00
_cell.angle_beta   90.00
_cell.angle_gamma   90.00
#
_symmetry.space_group_name_H-M   'P 1'
#
loop_
_entity.id
_entity.type
_entity.pdbx_description
1 polymer ?
#
loop_
_entity_poly.entity_id
_entity_poly.type
_entity_poly.pdbx_seq_one_letter_code
_entity_poly.pdbx_strand_id
1 'polypeptide(L)' 'MVRRQSGSHLVLRHEDGRQTYVAIHPGDVPYGTFRSILKQAQINEEDFRNL' A
#
# COMPACT_ATOMS: atom_id res chain seq x y z
N MET A 1 4.74 -5.88 -9.17
CA MET A 1 6.11 -6.35 -8.82
C MET A 1 6.71 -5.49 -7.70
N VAL A 2 7.23 -6.10 -6.63
CA VAL A 2 7.99 -5.40 -5.57
C VAL A 2 9.27 -4.85 -6.19
N ARG A 3 9.53 -3.54 -6.08
CA ARG A 3 10.68 -2.92 -6.76
C ARG A 3 11.80 -2.52 -5.81
N ARG A 4 11.47 -2.12 -4.58
CA ARG A 4 12.46 -1.63 -3.61
C ARG A 4 11.93 -1.72 -2.19
N GLN A 5 12.75 -2.19 -1.27
CA GLN A 5 12.54 -2.05 0.18
C GLN A 5 13.73 -1.30 0.79
N SER A 6 13.46 -0.37 1.69
CA SER A 6 14.47 0.34 2.47
C SER A 6 13.97 0.47 3.90
N GLY A 7 14.58 -0.27 4.83
CA GLY A 7 14.07 -0.38 6.20
C GLY A 7 12.62 -0.86 6.22
N SER A 8 11.77 -0.17 6.98
CA SER A 8 10.34 -0.44 7.12
C SER A 8 9.49 0.10 5.96
N HIS A 9 10.06 0.54 4.84
CA HIS A 9 9.28 1.07 3.72
C HIS A 9 9.43 0.19 2.49
N LEU A 10 8.30 -0.23 1.95
CA LEU A 10 8.18 -1.05 0.74
C LEU A 10 7.55 -0.25 -0.38
N VAL A 11 8.17 -0.26 -1.57
CA VAL A 11 7.62 0.37 -2.77
C VAL A 11 7.13 -0.70 -3.72
N LEU A 12 5.83 -0.68 -3.98
CA LEU A 12 5.12 -1.57 -4.90
C LEU A 12 4.79 -0.82 -6.19
N ARG A 13 5.05 -1.45 -7.33
CA ARG A 13 4.58 -0.94 -8.63
C ARG A 13 3.68 -1.96 -9.29
N HIS A 14 2.55 -1.49 -9.78
CA HIS A 14 1.63 -2.24 -10.61
C HIS A 14 2.03 -2.11 -12.09
N GLU A 15 1.62 -3.07 -12.92
CA GLU A 15 2.00 -3.13 -14.34
C GLU A 15 1.38 -1.99 -15.17
N ASP A 16 0.20 -1.51 -14.75
CA ASP A 16 -0.45 -0.32 -15.31
C ASP A 16 0.20 1.03 -14.93
N GLY A 17 1.31 1.01 -14.18
CA GLY A 17 2.05 2.19 -13.79
C GLY A 17 1.71 2.79 -12.43
N ARG A 18 0.70 2.28 -11.70
CA ARG A 18 0.44 2.71 -10.32
C ARG A 18 1.62 2.40 -9.40
N GLN A 19 1.86 3.25 -8.41
CA GLN A 19 2.90 3.08 -7.40
C GLN A 19 2.34 3.34 -6.00
N THR A 20 2.62 2.41 -5.07
CA THR A 20 2.16 2.47 -3.69
C THR A 20 3.33 2.32 -2.73
N TYR A 21 3.33 3.13 -1.68
CA TYR A 21 4.28 3.02 -0.57
C TYR A 21 3.59 2.36 0.61
N VAL A 22 4.16 1.26 1.11
CA VAL A 22 3.62 0.52 2.25
C VAL A 22 4.62 0.56 3.39
N ALA A 23 4.15 0.99 4.56
CA ALA A 23 4.92 0.88 5.80
C ALA A 23 4.81 -0.56 6.31
N ILE A 24 5.96 -1.18 6.55
CA ILE A 24 6.17 -2.51 7.09
C ILE A 24 6.72 -2.33 8.51
N HIS A 25 5.85 -1.96 9.44
CA HIS A 25 6.14 -1.90 10.88
C HIS A 25 5.30 -2.95 11.61
N PRO A 26 5.78 -3.48 12.75
CA PRO A 26 5.00 -4.41 13.55
C PRO A 26 3.75 -3.71 14.14
N GLY A 27 2.63 -4.42 14.17
CA GLY A 27 1.34 -3.92 14.65
C GLY A 27 0.46 -3.34 13.54
N ASP A 28 -0.61 -2.67 13.93
CA ASP A 28 -1.60 -2.15 13.00
C ASP A 28 -1.11 -0.89 12.28
N VAL A 29 -1.61 -0.72 11.05
CA VAL A 29 -1.41 0.51 10.28
C VAL A 29 -2.46 1.54 10.73
N PRO A 30 -2.08 2.77 11.12
CA PRO A 30 -3.05 3.81 11.42
C PRO A 30 -4.04 4.02 10.27
N TYR A 31 -5.32 4.24 10.59
CA TYR A 31 -6.38 4.29 9.56
C TYR A 31 -6.11 5.32 8.45
N GLY A 32 -5.53 6.48 8.78
CA GLY A 32 -5.14 7.49 7.78
C GLY A 32 -4.05 7.01 6.82
N THR A 33 -3.08 6.24 7.32
CA THR A 33 -2.03 5.61 6.51
C THR A 33 -2.64 4.53 5.61
N PHE A 34 -3.51 3.69 6.17
CA PHE A 34 -4.26 2.70 5.40
C PHE A 34 -5.05 3.34 4.25
N ARG A 35 -5.82 4.41 4.52
CA ARG A 35 -6.56 5.14 3.49
C ARG A 35 -5.66 5.77 2.43
N SER A 36 -4.47 6.24 2.82
CA SER A 36 -3.48 6.79 1.89
C SER A 36 -2.92 5.71 0.96
N ILE A 37 -2.65 4.51 1.48
CA ILE A 37 -2.21 3.34 0.70
C ILE A 37 -3.28 2.95 -0.32
N LEU A 38 -4.55 2.83 0.10
CA LEU A 38 -5.67 2.52 -0.79
C LEU A 38 -5.83 3.55 -1.90
N LYS A 39 -5.72 4.84 -1.57
CA LYS A 39 -5.78 5.94 -2.54
C LYS A 39 -4.66 5.83 -3.58
N GLN A 40 -3.42 5.55 -3.16
CA GLN A 40 -2.29 5.35 -4.08
C GLN A 40 -2.48 4.12 -4.97
N ALA A 41 -3.03 3.04 -4.39
CA ALA A 41 -3.37 1.83 -5.11
C ALA A 41 -4.60 2.00 -6.02
N GLN A 42 -5.36 3.10 -5.92
CA GLN A 42 -6.64 3.29 -6.62
C GLN A 42 -7.63 2.13 -6.36
N ILE A 43 -7.71 1.66 -5.12
CA ILE A 43 -8.65 0.62 -4.67
C ILE A 43 -9.55 1.25 -3.61
N ASN A 44 -10.85 0.97 -3.65
CA ASN A 44 -11.76 1.44 -2.60
C ASN A 44 -11.72 0.49 -1.38
N GLU A 45 -12.21 0.94 -0.23
CA GLU A 45 -12.09 0.15 1.00
C GLU A 45 -12.97 -1.11 1.01
N GLU A 46 -14.10 -1.11 0.31
CA GLU A 46 -14.97 -2.27 0.17
C GLU A 46 -14.30 -3.36 -0.68
N ASP A 47 -13.77 -2.98 -1.85
CA ASP A 47 -13.00 -3.87 -2.71
C ASP A 47 -11.85 -4.52 -1.94
N PHE A 48 -11.10 -3.72 -1.15
CA PHE A 48 -10.01 -4.23 -0.33
C PHE A 48 -10.48 -5.24 0.72
N ARG A 49 -11.63 -5.02 1.36
CA ARG A 49 -12.19 -5.95 2.35
C ARG A 49 -12.69 -7.25 1.74
N ASN A 50 -12.91 -7.26 0.44
CA ASN A 50 -13.35 -8.42 -0.34
C ASN A 50 -12.20 -9.13 -1.08
N LEU A 51 -10.94 -8.72 -0.87
CA LEU A 51 -9.73 -9.42 -1.32
C LEU A 51 -9.41 -10.62 -0.43
#